data_AF-A0A0G1ACX7-F1
#
_entry.id   AF-A0A0G1ACX7-F1
#
_cell.length_a   1.000
_cell.length_b   1.000
_cell.length_c   1.000
_cell.angle_alpha   90.00
_cell.angle_beta   90.00
_cell.angle_gamma   90.00
#
_symmetry.space_group_name_H-M   'P 1'
#
loop_
_entity.id
_entity.type
_entity.pdbx_description
1 polymer ?
#
loop_
_entity_poly.entity_id
_entity_poly.type
_entity_poly.pdbx_seq_one_letter_code
_entity_poly.pdbx_strand_id
1 'polypeptide(L)'
;MTVKNMVENIRQVFPQIGETQVLKEIDKAQKEFATETEILSAHGELSAPSTNISWSLPSSCASVYSIEAFDSDELPVDLSDESITYTIDQGVLTFIDTDETVITGLPTTIDSIYINYYEYPTLIDGVSDSLDIPEKFHPAIEHKVLETLYSRFPTLTIQSQQGVSQSVDWDAVKYHNGEYNRLRVEAKKYKNINQDQIPKTYSYDFLGNPSMISRTKPGSGGTIIAPLSSVYSKYVRVVATSPSTTSVGIPYGFGTISTSIVAGVVYVTSSAEFTPTMFINTNQGINYSYISTSSIEFYPPASWGTLVIEIYES
;
A
#
# COMPACT_ATOMS: atom_id res chain seq x y z
N MET A 1 -18.83 11.94 -16.11
CA MET A 1 -19.77 11.88 -14.98
C MET A 1 -19.04 12.38 -13.75
N THR A 2 -19.50 13.41 -13.05
CA THR A 2 -18.81 13.94 -11.85
C THR A 2 -19.25 13.22 -10.57
N VAL A 3 -18.49 13.41 -9.47
CA VAL A 3 -18.87 12.88 -8.15
C VAL A 3 -20.22 13.46 -7.72
N LYS A 4 -20.46 14.75 -7.95
CA LYS A 4 -21.74 15.39 -7.65
C LYS A 4 -22.91 14.72 -8.38
N ASN A 5 -22.74 14.40 -9.67
CA ASN A 5 -23.79 13.73 -10.45
C ASN A 5 -24.09 12.32 -9.90
N MET A 6 -23.06 11.57 -9.47
CA MET A 6 -23.26 10.26 -8.83
C MET A 6 -24.04 10.39 -7.52
N VAL A 7 -23.67 11.36 -6.68
CA VAL A 7 -24.37 11.63 -5.42
C VAL A 7 -25.85 11.94 -5.68
N GLU A 8 -26.14 12.81 -6.66
CA GLU A 8 -27.50 13.15 -7.04
C GLU A 8 -28.29 11.93 -7.53
N ASN A 9 -27.72 11.12 -8.43
CA ASN A 9 -28.35 9.89 -8.94
C ASN A 9 -28.65 8.88 -7.81
N ILE A 10 -27.67 8.62 -6.94
CA ILE A 10 -27.82 7.68 -5.83
C ILE A 10 -28.89 8.18 -4.85
N ARG A 11 -28.95 9.48 -4.58
CA ARG A 11 -29.97 10.08 -3.68
C ARG A 11 -31.36 10.14 -4.29
N GLN A 12 -31.51 10.11 -5.61
CA GLN A 12 -32.83 9.93 -6.23
C GLN A 12 -33.43 8.55 -5.89
N VAL A 13 -32.59 7.53 -5.81
CA VAL A 13 -33.00 6.16 -5.45
C VAL A 13 -33.10 5.98 -3.94
N PHE A 14 -32.15 6.54 -3.19
CA PHE A 14 -32.05 6.41 -1.72
C PHE A 14 -32.07 7.79 -1.03
N PRO A 15 -33.21 8.51 -1.05
CA PRO A 15 -33.30 9.88 -0.52
C PRO A 15 -33.06 9.97 0.99
N GLN A 16 -33.23 8.86 1.71
CA GLN A 16 -32.98 8.75 3.15
C GLN A 16 -31.50 8.76 3.54
N ILE A 17 -30.59 8.54 2.58
CA ILE A 17 -29.16 8.48 2.85
C ILE A 17 -28.57 9.89 2.77
N GLY A 18 -27.89 10.30 3.84
CA GLY A 18 -27.18 11.58 3.89
C GLY A 18 -26.02 11.62 2.89
N GLU A 19 -25.77 12.80 2.32
CA GLU A 19 -24.74 13.04 1.31
C GLU A 19 -23.35 12.55 1.74
N THR A 20 -22.95 12.83 2.98
CA THR A 20 -21.67 12.36 3.55
C THR A 20 -21.54 10.83 3.53
N GLN A 21 -22.64 10.10 3.74
CA GLN A 21 -22.60 8.64 3.68
C GLN A 21 -22.46 8.15 2.24
N VAL A 22 -23.13 8.81 1.28
CA VAL A 22 -22.97 8.49 -0.15
C VAL A 22 -21.54 8.72 -0.60
N LEU A 23 -20.93 9.84 -0.23
CA LEU A 23 -19.53 10.15 -0.54
C LEU A 23 -18.57 9.09 0.02
N LYS A 24 -18.80 8.61 1.26
CA LYS A 24 -18.01 7.52 1.84
C LYS A 24 -18.14 6.20 1.08
N GLU A 25 -19.33 5.85 0.61
CA GLU A 25 -19.52 4.64 -0.19
C GLU A 25 -18.88 4.81 -1.59
N ILE A 26 -18.92 6.01 -2.19
CA ILE A 26 -18.20 6.31 -3.45
C ILE A 26 -16.69 6.18 -3.25
N ASP A 27 -16.11 6.78 -2.21
CA ASP A 27 -14.68 6.66 -1.88
C ASP A 27 -14.25 5.21 -1.72
N LYS A 28 -15.04 4.43 -0.97
CA LYS A 28 -14.82 3.00 -0.77
C LYS A 28 -14.88 2.23 -2.10
N ALA A 29 -15.92 2.47 -2.90
CA ALA A 29 -16.11 1.81 -4.19
C ALA A 29 -14.99 2.15 -5.17
N GLN A 30 -14.51 3.39 -5.19
CA GLN A 30 -13.38 3.83 -6.01
C GLN A 30 -12.10 3.08 -5.62
N LYS A 31 -11.79 3.02 -4.33
CA LYS A 31 -10.61 2.30 -3.82
C LYS A 31 -10.67 0.81 -4.10
N GLU A 32 -11.83 0.19 -3.91
CA GLU A 32 -12.05 -1.22 -4.23
C GLU A 32 -11.86 -1.47 -5.73
N PHE A 33 -12.46 -0.65 -6.59
CA PHE A 33 -12.31 -0.78 -8.03
C PHE A 33 -10.87 -0.57 -8.50
N ALA A 34 -10.18 0.47 -8.02
CA ALA A 34 -8.78 0.74 -8.32
C ALA A 34 -7.89 -0.45 -7.92
N THR A 35 -8.11 -1.00 -6.72
CA THR A 35 -7.36 -2.15 -6.21
C THR A 35 -7.63 -3.41 -7.02
N GLU A 36 -8.91 -3.71 -7.31
CA GLU A 36 -9.27 -4.92 -8.04
C GLU A 36 -8.82 -4.90 -9.50
N THR A 37 -8.78 -3.72 -10.12
CA THR A 37 -8.45 -3.54 -11.55
C THR A 37 -7.00 -3.18 -11.80
N GLU A 38 -6.32 -2.63 -10.79
CA GLU A 38 -4.95 -2.12 -10.89
C GLU A 38 -4.81 -1.06 -12.01
N ILE A 39 -5.89 -0.33 -12.29
CA ILE A 39 -5.97 0.61 -13.42
C ILE A 39 -5.18 1.90 -13.18
N LEU A 40 -4.94 2.25 -11.93
CA LEU A 40 -4.08 3.38 -11.54
C LEU A 40 -2.68 2.84 -11.31
N SER A 41 -1.75 3.23 -12.18
CA SER A 41 -0.34 2.87 -12.08
C SER A 41 0.52 4.12 -12.19
N ALA A 42 1.53 4.19 -11.36
CA ALA A 42 2.56 5.22 -11.41
C ALA A 42 3.95 4.57 -11.35
N HIS A 43 4.95 5.37 -11.68
CA HIS A 43 6.34 5.03 -11.46
C HIS A 43 7.01 6.13 -10.65
N GLY A 44 8.05 5.77 -9.92
CA GLY A 44 9.00 6.77 -9.46
C GLY A 44 10.42 6.28 -9.69
N GLU A 45 11.34 7.23 -9.64
CA GLU A 45 12.74 7.05 -9.99
C GLU A 45 13.62 7.27 -8.76
N LEU A 46 14.52 6.33 -8.52
CA LEU A 46 15.62 6.47 -7.59
C LEU A 46 16.85 6.92 -8.37
N SER A 47 17.12 8.23 -8.32
CA SER A 47 18.36 8.80 -8.82
C SER A 47 19.48 8.65 -7.78
N ALA A 48 20.70 8.36 -8.22
CA ALA A 48 21.87 8.09 -7.38
C ALA A 48 21.75 6.91 -6.39
N PRO A 49 21.43 5.68 -6.89
CA PRO A 49 21.27 4.46 -6.09
C PRO A 49 22.52 4.05 -5.28
N SER A 50 23.69 4.59 -5.63
CA SER A 50 24.95 4.40 -4.88
C SER A 50 24.95 5.06 -3.49
N THR A 51 24.02 5.97 -3.22
CA THR A 51 23.93 6.71 -1.94
C THR A 51 22.57 6.59 -1.24
N ASN A 52 21.50 6.31 -1.99
CA ASN A 52 20.15 6.12 -1.47
C ASN A 52 19.71 4.67 -1.72
N ILE A 53 19.64 3.88 -0.65
CA ILE A 53 19.43 2.42 -0.72
C ILE A 53 18.08 2.01 -0.12
N SER A 54 17.42 2.98 0.51
CA SER A 54 16.10 2.86 1.10
C SER A 54 15.20 3.94 0.52
N TRP A 55 14.01 3.57 0.07
CA TRP A 55 13.08 4.52 -0.53
C TRP A 55 11.69 4.40 0.08
N SER A 56 11.21 5.52 0.63
CA SER A 56 9.83 5.64 1.08
C SER A 56 8.91 5.70 -0.12
N LEU A 57 8.11 4.65 -0.29
CA LEU A 57 7.01 4.62 -1.24
C LEU A 57 6.00 5.71 -0.89
N PRO A 58 5.38 6.36 -1.88
CA PRO A 58 4.32 7.33 -1.63
C PRO A 58 3.18 6.72 -0.81
N SER A 59 2.47 7.54 -0.05
CA SER A 59 1.27 7.08 0.68
C SER A 59 0.15 6.62 -0.26
N SER A 60 0.19 7.04 -1.53
CA SER A 60 -0.69 6.51 -2.58
C SER A 60 -0.28 5.11 -3.04
N CYS A 61 0.93 4.61 -2.77
CA CYS A 61 1.35 3.29 -3.24
C CYS A 61 0.56 2.16 -2.55
N ALA A 62 -0.22 1.45 -3.34
CA ALA A 62 -0.99 0.28 -2.91
C ALA A 62 -0.19 -1.03 -3.01
N SER A 63 0.56 -1.21 -4.09
CA SER A 63 1.44 -2.37 -4.29
C SER A 63 2.50 -2.08 -5.34
N VAL A 64 3.75 -2.42 -5.05
CA VAL A 64 4.81 -2.48 -6.07
C VAL A 64 4.62 -3.73 -6.92
N TYR A 65 4.78 -3.61 -8.23
CA TYR A 65 4.66 -4.74 -9.16
C TYR A 65 5.88 -4.94 -10.07
N SER A 66 6.76 -3.95 -10.19
CA SER A 66 8.02 -4.08 -10.93
C SER A 66 9.08 -3.13 -10.39
N ILE A 67 10.33 -3.59 -10.35
CA ILE A 67 11.52 -2.79 -10.11
C ILE A 67 12.45 -3.04 -11.28
N GLU A 68 12.92 -1.98 -11.91
CA GLU A 68 13.74 -2.05 -13.12
C GLU A 68 14.99 -1.22 -12.89
N ALA A 69 16.16 -1.82 -13.07
CA ALA A 69 17.45 -1.18 -12.90
C ALA A 69 18.10 -0.97 -14.26
N PHE A 70 18.80 0.15 -14.41
CA PHE A 70 19.50 0.51 -15.65
C PHE A 70 20.90 1.02 -15.34
N ASP A 71 21.83 0.77 -16.26
CA ASP A 71 23.18 1.32 -16.23
C ASP A 71 23.24 2.75 -16.81
N SER A 72 24.44 3.32 -16.86
CA SER A 72 24.67 4.67 -17.38
C SER A 72 24.44 4.82 -18.90
N ASP A 73 24.35 3.70 -19.63
CA ASP A 73 24.02 3.66 -21.05
C ASP A 73 22.51 3.38 -21.29
N GLU A 74 21.70 3.45 -20.21
CA GLU A 74 20.27 3.15 -20.20
C GLU A 74 19.94 1.69 -20.57
N LEU A 75 20.88 0.77 -20.41
CA LEU A 75 20.66 -0.65 -20.65
C LEU A 75 20.13 -1.34 -19.39
N PRO A 76 19.16 -2.27 -19.51
CA PRO A 76 18.63 -3.01 -18.36
C PRO A 76 19.71 -3.83 -17.66
N VAL A 77 19.77 -3.72 -16.33
CA VAL A 77 20.62 -4.52 -15.45
C VAL A 77 19.77 -5.52 -14.69
N ASP A 78 20.15 -6.79 -14.73
CA ASP A 78 19.48 -7.84 -13.95
C ASP A 78 20.00 -7.83 -12.50
N LEU A 79 19.15 -7.44 -11.56
CA LEU A 79 19.49 -7.41 -10.13
C LEU A 79 19.81 -8.82 -9.58
N SER A 80 19.28 -9.88 -10.20
CA SER A 80 19.53 -11.25 -9.75
C SER A 80 20.94 -11.75 -10.07
N ASP A 81 21.52 -11.29 -11.18
CA ASP A 81 22.93 -11.54 -11.52
C ASP A 81 23.87 -10.85 -10.51
N GLU A 82 23.44 -9.73 -9.95
CA GLU A 82 24.14 -9.00 -8.88
C GLU A 82 23.90 -9.58 -7.48
N SER A 83 23.11 -10.66 -7.35
CA SER A 83 22.70 -11.24 -6.06
C SER A 83 21.95 -10.24 -5.15
N ILE A 84 21.16 -9.35 -5.76
CA ILE A 84 20.39 -8.31 -5.07
C ILE A 84 18.90 -8.63 -5.19
N THR A 85 18.22 -8.52 -4.07
CA THR A 85 16.77 -8.55 -3.97
C THR A 85 16.28 -7.36 -3.15
N TYR A 86 14.98 -7.29 -2.92
CA TYR A 86 14.37 -6.19 -2.19
C TYR A 86 13.30 -6.70 -1.23
N THR A 87 13.12 -5.94 -0.17
CA THR A 87 12.00 -6.08 0.76
C THR A 87 11.27 -4.76 0.88
N ILE A 88 9.97 -4.81 1.11
CA ILE A 88 9.15 -3.63 1.40
C ILE A 88 8.60 -3.82 2.80
N ASP A 89 9.11 -3.03 3.74
CA ASP A 89 8.64 -3.00 5.11
C ASP A 89 8.07 -1.62 5.41
N GLN A 90 6.80 -1.54 5.79
CA GLN A 90 6.13 -0.30 6.21
C GLN A 90 6.19 0.84 5.18
N GLY A 91 6.08 0.50 3.91
CA GLY A 91 6.17 1.46 2.82
C GLY A 91 7.59 1.93 2.53
N VAL A 92 8.62 1.31 3.13
CA VAL A 92 10.02 1.54 2.79
C VAL A 92 10.54 0.35 2.01
N LEU A 93 10.94 0.61 0.77
CA LEU A 93 11.65 -0.35 -0.06
C LEU A 93 13.13 -0.33 0.30
N THR A 94 13.67 -1.49 0.63
CA THR A 94 15.07 -1.69 1.02
C THR A 94 15.68 -2.80 0.18
N PHE A 95 16.84 -2.55 -0.40
CA PHE A 95 17.60 -3.58 -1.09
C PHE A 95 18.38 -4.44 -0.10
N ILE A 96 18.42 -5.73 -0.36
CA ILE A 96 19.09 -6.75 0.45
C ILE A 96 19.87 -7.69 -0.48
N ASP A 97 20.89 -8.36 0.04
CA ASP A 97 21.57 -9.43 -0.68
C ASP A 97 20.75 -10.74 -0.60
N THR A 98 21.26 -11.80 -1.24
CA THR A 98 20.64 -13.13 -1.21
C THR A 98 20.61 -13.77 0.18
N ASP A 99 21.40 -13.26 1.14
CA ASP A 99 21.45 -13.72 2.53
C ASP A 99 20.55 -12.86 3.45
N GLU A 100 19.66 -12.05 2.87
CA GLU A 100 18.74 -11.13 3.55
C GLU A 100 19.42 -10.01 4.36
N THR A 101 20.69 -9.71 4.06
CA THR A 101 21.40 -8.60 4.69
C THR A 101 21.17 -7.32 3.91
N VAL A 102 20.88 -6.22 4.62
CA VAL A 102 20.74 -4.89 4.01
C VAL A 102 22.04 -4.49 3.35
N ILE A 103 22.00 -4.25 2.04
CA ILE A 103 23.17 -3.77 1.31
C ILE A 103 23.42 -2.30 1.64
N THR A 104 24.69 -1.92 1.78
CA THR A 104 25.12 -0.55 2.13
C THR A 104 25.45 0.30 0.90
N GLY A 105 25.19 -0.21 -0.30
CA GLY A 105 25.30 0.50 -1.57
C GLY A 105 25.01 -0.45 -2.73
N LEU A 106 24.32 0.04 -3.76
CA LEU A 106 24.11 -0.71 -4.99
C LEU A 106 25.40 -0.75 -5.83
N PRO A 107 25.65 -1.81 -6.61
CA PRO A 107 26.76 -1.90 -7.55
C PRO A 107 26.87 -0.66 -8.44
N THR A 108 28.10 -0.22 -8.73
CA THR A 108 28.35 0.96 -9.57
C THR A 108 27.91 0.77 -11.03
N THR A 109 27.56 -0.46 -11.42
CA THR A 109 26.94 -0.78 -12.71
C THR A 109 25.50 -0.28 -12.81
N ILE A 110 24.85 0.03 -11.69
CA ILE A 110 23.47 0.54 -11.64
C ILE A 110 23.49 2.06 -11.48
N ASP A 111 22.93 2.77 -12.46
CA ASP A 111 22.85 4.24 -12.47
C ASP A 111 21.46 4.76 -12.07
N SER A 112 20.39 4.06 -12.47
CA SER A 112 19.01 4.41 -12.12
C SER A 112 18.16 3.20 -11.80
N ILE A 113 17.17 3.39 -10.93
CA ILE A 113 16.14 2.38 -10.63
C ILE A 113 14.76 3.00 -10.75
N TYR A 114 13.88 2.35 -11.52
CA TYR A 114 12.47 2.70 -11.63
C TYR A 114 11.62 1.69 -10.86
N ILE A 115 10.71 2.21 -10.05
CA ILE A 115 9.78 1.38 -9.26
C ILE A 115 8.39 1.70 -9.73
N ASN A 116 7.75 0.65 -10.23
CA ASN A 116 6.42 0.70 -10.77
C ASN A 116 5.44 0.12 -9.75
N TYR A 117 4.40 0.88 -9.45
CA TYR A 117 3.43 0.55 -8.41
C TYR A 117 2.01 0.94 -8.80
N TYR A 118 1.04 0.25 -8.20
CA TYR A 118 -0.36 0.62 -8.26
C TYR A 118 -0.68 1.66 -7.20
N GLU A 119 -1.61 2.56 -7.52
CA GLU A 119 -1.99 3.64 -6.62
C GLU A 119 -3.38 3.43 -6.01
N TYR A 120 -3.50 3.84 -4.74
CA TYR A 120 -4.77 4.20 -4.15
C TYR A 120 -5.20 5.55 -4.70
N PRO A 121 -6.47 5.66 -5.13
CA PRO A 121 -7.02 6.92 -5.56
C PRO A 121 -7.13 7.89 -4.37
N THR A 122 -7.08 9.17 -4.70
CA THR A 122 -7.27 10.30 -3.81
C THR A 122 -8.60 10.18 -3.08
N LEU A 123 -8.59 10.58 -1.81
CA LEU A 123 -9.79 10.59 -0.97
C LEU A 123 -10.87 11.47 -1.60
N ILE A 124 -12.08 10.93 -1.71
CA ILE A 124 -13.26 11.74 -2.02
C ILE A 124 -13.81 12.32 -0.73
N ASP A 125 -13.45 13.57 -0.46
CA ASP A 125 -14.15 14.43 0.49
C ASP A 125 -15.18 15.29 -0.25
N GLY A 126 -16.12 15.92 0.45
CA GLY A 126 -17.22 16.69 -0.16
C GLY A 126 -16.82 17.92 -0.99
N VAL A 127 -15.52 18.09 -1.27
CA VAL A 127 -14.95 19.13 -2.14
C VAL A 127 -14.51 18.55 -3.49
N SER A 128 -14.12 17.27 -3.54
CA SER A 128 -13.68 16.59 -4.77
C SER A 128 -14.84 16.32 -5.73
N ASP A 129 -14.76 16.88 -6.95
CA ASP A 129 -15.76 16.65 -8.01
C ASP A 129 -15.31 15.64 -9.08
N SER A 130 -14.06 15.21 -9.03
CA SER A 130 -13.45 14.23 -9.95
C SER A 130 -13.04 12.95 -9.23
N LEU A 131 -13.14 11.84 -9.95
CA LEU A 131 -12.53 10.57 -9.58
C LEU A 131 -11.19 10.44 -10.32
N ASP A 132 -10.24 9.72 -9.72
CA ASP A 132 -8.94 9.43 -10.37
C ASP A 132 -9.06 8.32 -11.42
N ILE A 133 -10.09 7.48 -11.27
CA ILE A 133 -10.44 6.44 -12.23
C ILE A 133 -10.80 7.09 -13.58
N PRO A 134 -10.39 6.54 -14.75
CA PRO A 134 -10.79 7.10 -16.04
C PRO A 134 -12.32 7.19 -16.20
N GLU A 135 -12.80 8.28 -16.81
CA GLU A 135 -14.23 8.62 -16.90
C GLU A 135 -15.11 7.47 -17.43
N LYS A 136 -14.58 6.68 -18.37
CA LYS A 136 -15.27 5.51 -18.93
C LYS A 136 -15.69 4.48 -17.87
N PHE A 137 -14.98 4.39 -16.75
CA PHE A 137 -15.23 3.44 -15.67
C PHE A 137 -15.94 4.05 -14.46
N HIS A 138 -16.27 5.34 -14.49
CA HIS A 138 -17.09 5.99 -13.47
C HIS A 138 -18.42 5.25 -13.20
N PRO A 139 -19.16 4.73 -14.21
CA PRO A 139 -20.36 3.95 -13.95
C PRO A 139 -20.11 2.72 -13.07
N ALA A 140 -18.92 2.11 -13.10
CA ALA A 140 -18.60 0.97 -12.25
C ALA A 140 -18.67 1.35 -10.76
N ILE A 141 -18.15 2.54 -10.43
CA ILE A 141 -18.18 3.06 -9.06
C ILE A 141 -19.63 3.26 -8.61
N GLU A 142 -20.46 3.88 -9.44
CA GLU A 142 -21.89 4.07 -9.18
C GLU A 142 -22.63 2.72 -9.00
N HIS A 143 -22.40 1.75 -9.90
CA HIS A 143 -22.99 0.41 -9.80
C HIS A 143 -22.57 -0.30 -8.49
N LYS A 144 -21.32 -0.15 -8.05
CA LYS A 144 -20.86 -0.75 -6.80
C LYS A 144 -21.53 -0.14 -5.57
N VAL A 145 -21.72 1.19 -5.58
CA VAL A 145 -22.45 1.86 -4.50
C VAL A 145 -23.92 1.44 -4.50
N LEU A 146 -24.57 1.40 -5.66
CA LEU A 146 -25.96 0.98 -5.78
C LEU A 146 -26.16 -0.48 -5.34
N GLU A 147 -25.30 -1.42 -5.75
CA GLU A 147 -25.29 -2.80 -5.24
C GLU A 147 -25.28 -2.83 -3.70
N THR A 148 -24.37 -2.05 -3.11
CA THR A 148 -24.18 -1.96 -1.67
C THR A 148 -25.41 -1.38 -0.97
N LEU A 149 -26.04 -0.37 -1.54
CA LEU A 149 -27.19 0.29 -0.94
C LEU A 149 -28.48 -0.53 -1.11
N TYR A 150 -28.71 -1.14 -2.28
CA TYR A 150 -29.87 -2.02 -2.51
C TYR A 150 -29.84 -3.24 -1.59
N SER A 151 -28.67 -3.80 -1.29
CA SER A 151 -28.55 -4.94 -0.37
C SER A 151 -28.80 -4.59 1.10
N ARG A 152 -28.72 -3.29 1.46
CA ARG A 152 -28.89 -2.80 2.83
C ARG A 152 -30.27 -2.19 3.08
N PHE A 153 -30.84 -1.49 2.10
CA PHE A 153 -32.07 -0.73 2.25
C PHE A 153 -33.22 -1.34 1.43
N PRO A 154 -34.37 -1.64 2.05
CA PRO A 154 -35.55 -2.10 1.34
C PRO A 154 -36.07 -1.04 0.35
N THR A 155 -36.17 -1.39 -0.93
CA THR A 155 -36.70 -0.52 -1.99
C THR A 155 -37.87 -1.14 -2.74
N LEU A 156 -38.02 -2.47 -2.69
CA LEU A 156 -39.09 -3.17 -3.36
C LEU A 156 -40.38 -3.07 -2.54
N THR A 157 -41.39 -2.45 -3.12
CA THR A 157 -42.72 -2.35 -2.50
C THR A 157 -43.55 -3.55 -2.93
N ILE A 158 -43.89 -4.41 -1.97
CA ILE A 158 -44.74 -5.59 -2.19
C ILE A 158 -46.15 -5.25 -1.69
N GLN A 159 -47.10 -5.18 -2.62
CA GLN A 159 -48.51 -5.09 -2.28
C GLN A 159 -49.06 -6.50 -2.04
N SER A 160 -49.53 -6.75 -0.82
CA SER A 160 -50.21 -7.98 -0.44
C SER A 160 -51.65 -7.69 0.00
N GLN A 161 -52.48 -8.73 0.09
CA GLN A 161 -53.84 -8.61 0.64
C GLN A 161 -53.87 -8.14 2.11
N GLN A 162 -52.73 -8.18 2.82
CA GLN A 162 -52.56 -7.76 4.21
C GLN A 162 -51.97 -6.35 4.36
N GLY A 163 -51.63 -5.67 3.25
CA GLY A 163 -51.06 -4.33 3.24
C GLY A 163 -49.79 -4.21 2.38
N VAL A 164 -49.12 -3.07 2.51
CA VAL A 164 -47.87 -2.74 1.80
C VAL A 164 -46.68 -3.10 2.68
N SER A 165 -45.80 -3.98 2.21
CA SER A 165 -44.53 -4.31 2.87
C SER A 165 -43.35 -3.91 1.99
N GLN A 166 -42.23 -3.50 2.60
CA GLN A 166 -40.99 -3.22 1.88
C GLN A 166 -40.01 -4.40 2.03
N SER A 167 -39.36 -4.76 0.94
CA SER A 167 -38.33 -5.80 0.88
C SER A 167 -37.08 -5.27 0.19
N VAL A 168 -35.95 -5.92 0.47
CA VAL A 168 -34.73 -5.78 -0.34
C VAL A 168 -35.02 -6.22 -1.77
N ASP A 169 -34.54 -5.43 -2.73
CA ASP A 169 -34.64 -5.71 -4.16
C ASP A 169 -33.39 -6.49 -4.62
N TRP A 170 -33.45 -7.82 -4.50
CA TRP A 170 -32.34 -8.69 -4.89
C TRP A 170 -32.08 -8.73 -6.40
N ASP A 171 -33.07 -8.40 -7.22
CA ASP A 171 -32.90 -8.31 -8.67
C ASP A 171 -32.07 -7.08 -9.02
N ALA A 172 -32.32 -5.95 -8.37
CA ALA A 172 -31.48 -4.75 -8.49
C ALA A 172 -30.03 -5.02 -8.01
N VAL A 173 -29.85 -5.67 -6.84
CA VAL A 173 -28.52 -6.06 -6.36
C VAL A 173 -27.77 -6.88 -7.40
N LYS A 174 -28.42 -7.90 -7.96
CA LYS A 174 -27.83 -8.79 -8.97
C LYS A 174 -27.47 -8.03 -10.26
N TYR A 175 -28.35 -7.14 -10.72
CA TYR A 175 -28.10 -6.31 -11.89
C TYR A 175 -26.86 -5.41 -11.71
N HIS A 176 -26.81 -4.64 -10.61
CA HIS A 176 -25.71 -3.73 -10.34
C HIS A 176 -24.37 -4.46 -10.14
N ASN A 177 -24.37 -5.60 -9.45
CA ASN A 177 -23.19 -6.46 -9.37
C ASN A 177 -22.75 -6.98 -10.76
N GLY A 178 -23.70 -7.36 -11.62
CA GLY A 178 -23.41 -7.79 -12.99
C GLY A 178 -22.70 -6.72 -13.82
N GLU A 179 -23.23 -5.49 -13.81
CA GLU A 179 -22.62 -4.36 -14.52
C GLU A 179 -21.26 -3.95 -13.94
N TYR A 180 -21.12 -3.94 -12.61
CA TYR A 180 -19.83 -3.73 -11.95
C TYR A 180 -18.78 -4.72 -12.44
N ASN A 181 -19.10 -6.02 -12.43
CA ASN A 181 -18.17 -7.07 -12.86
C ASN A 181 -17.80 -6.94 -14.35
N ARG A 182 -18.78 -6.58 -15.20
CA ARG A 182 -18.54 -6.36 -16.64
C ARG A 182 -17.53 -5.23 -16.85
N LEU A 183 -17.74 -4.08 -16.19
CA LEU A 183 -16.86 -2.92 -16.29
C LEU A 183 -15.49 -3.16 -15.65
N ARG A 184 -15.42 -3.91 -14.55
CA ARG A 184 -14.15 -4.34 -13.95
C ARG A 184 -13.29 -5.15 -14.92
N VAL A 185 -13.90 -6.10 -15.64
CA VAL A 185 -13.18 -6.89 -16.66
C VAL A 185 -12.71 -5.99 -17.81
N GLU A 186 -13.52 -5.01 -18.20
CA GLU A 186 -13.16 -4.03 -19.23
C GLU A 186 -12.00 -3.12 -18.79
N ALA A 187 -11.99 -2.67 -17.54
CA ALA A 187 -10.91 -1.88 -16.95
C ALA A 187 -9.59 -2.65 -16.91
N LYS A 188 -9.62 -3.93 -16.52
CA LYS A 188 -8.42 -4.80 -16.58
C LYS A 188 -7.85 -4.92 -17.99
N LYS A 189 -8.71 -5.00 -19.01
CA LYS A 189 -8.27 -5.02 -20.42
C LYS A 189 -7.71 -3.67 -20.85
N TYR A 190 -8.37 -2.58 -20.46
CA TYR A 190 -7.93 -1.22 -20.74
C TYR A 190 -6.53 -0.94 -20.18
N LYS A 191 -6.26 -1.34 -18.93
CA LYS A 191 -4.94 -1.25 -18.31
C LYS A 191 -3.86 -1.92 -19.16
N ASN A 192 -4.10 -3.16 -19.60
CA ASN A 192 -3.11 -3.90 -20.41
C ASN A 192 -2.81 -3.23 -21.76
N ILE A 193 -3.75 -2.47 -22.31
CA ILE A 193 -3.60 -1.77 -23.60
C ILE A 193 -2.90 -0.41 -23.42
N ASN A 194 -3.12 0.25 -22.28
CA ASN A 194 -2.64 1.61 -22.00
C ASN A 194 -1.52 1.65 -20.95
N GLN A 195 -0.85 0.54 -20.69
CA GLN A 195 0.40 0.59 -19.95
C GLN A 195 1.43 1.32 -20.81
N ASP A 196 1.66 2.59 -20.51
CA ASP A 196 2.87 3.31 -20.89
C ASP A 196 4.03 2.57 -20.22
N GLN A 197 4.57 1.58 -20.93
CA GLN A 197 5.75 0.86 -20.50
C GLN A 197 6.96 1.76 -20.74
N ILE A 198 7.81 1.89 -19.72
CA ILE A 198 9.22 2.27 -19.88
C ILE A 198 9.78 1.51 -21.11
N PRO A 199 10.57 2.13 -22.01
CA PRO A 199 10.78 1.63 -23.37
C PRO A 199 11.25 0.17 -23.40
N LYS A 200 10.34 -0.76 -23.71
CA LYS A 200 10.67 -2.17 -23.98
C LYS A 200 10.45 -2.47 -25.45
N THR A 201 11.49 -2.89 -26.13
CA THR A 201 11.48 -3.37 -27.51
C THR A 201 10.70 -4.68 -27.57
N TYR A 202 9.51 -4.68 -28.17
CA TYR A 202 8.68 -5.88 -28.29
C TYR A 202 9.08 -6.76 -29.47
N SER A 203 8.96 -8.08 -29.30
CA SER A 203 8.69 -9.01 -30.40
C SER A 203 7.32 -9.66 -30.18
N TYR A 204 6.56 -9.83 -31.27
CA TYR A 204 5.19 -10.34 -31.25
C TYR A 204 5.10 -11.66 -32.01
N ASP A 205 4.21 -12.54 -31.58
CA ASP A 205 3.83 -13.69 -32.40
C ASP A 205 2.85 -13.29 -33.51
N PHE A 206 2.61 -14.20 -34.45
CA PHE A 206 1.73 -13.97 -35.61
C PHE A 206 0.24 -13.82 -35.25
N LEU A 207 -0.15 -14.03 -33.99
CA LEU A 207 -1.51 -13.86 -33.46
C LEU A 207 -1.66 -12.55 -32.67
N GLY A 208 -0.60 -11.75 -32.58
CA GLY A 208 -0.59 -10.50 -31.82
C GLY A 208 -0.46 -10.70 -30.31
N ASN A 209 -0.11 -11.92 -29.87
CA ASN A 209 0.29 -12.11 -28.48
C ASN A 209 1.74 -11.64 -28.34
N PRO A 210 2.09 -10.96 -27.25
CA PRO A 210 3.50 -10.72 -26.94
C PRO A 210 4.22 -12.06 -26.85
N SER A 211 5.33 -12.24 -27.60
CA SER A 211 6.19 -13.39 -27.39
C SER A 211 6.68 -13.30 -25.95
N MET A 212 6.49 -14.36 -25.17
CA MET A 212 6.78 -14.35 -23.74
C MET A 212 8.22 -13.91 -23.49
N ILE A 213 8.40 -12.70 -22.93
CA ILE A 213 9.53 -12.47 -22.04
C ILE A 213 9.27 -13.40 -20.86
N SER A 214 10.25 -14.26 -20.59
CA SER A 214 10.28 -15.15 -19.43
C SER A 214 9.76 -14.37 -18.21
N ARG A 215 8.54 -14.69 -17.78
CA ARG A 215 8.09 -14.32 -16.45
C ARG A 215 8.90 -15.20 -15.53
N THR A 216 10.02 -14.70 -15.02
CA THR A 216 10.51 -15.15 -13.72
C THR A 216 9.28 -15.08 -12.82
N LYS A 217 8.85 -16.22 -12.27
CA LYS A 217 7.71 -16.26 -11.34
C LYS A 217 7.88 -15.07 -10.38
N PRO A 218 6.86 -14.21 -10.18
CA PRO A 218 6.95 -13.21 -9.14
C PRO A 218 7.22 -13.97 -7.84
N GLY A 219 8.43 -13.81 -7.30
CA GLY A 219 8.71 -14.20 -5.93
C GLY A 219 7.70 -13.47 -5.07
N SER A 220 6.92 -14.22 -4.30
CA SER A 220 5.89 -13.79 -3.35
C SER A 220 5.67 -12.28 -3.28
N GLY A 221 4.71 -11.75 -4.05
CA GLY A 221 4.30 -10.36 -3.93
C GLY A 221 3.92 -10.06 -2.48
N GLY A 222 4.72 -9.21 -1.83
CA GLY A 222 4.48 -8.77 -0.47
C GLY A 222 3.17 -7.99 -0.42
N THR A 223 2.23 -8.44 0.41
CA THR A 223 1.01 -7.68 0.70
C THR A 223 1.42 -6.48 1.55
N ILE A 224 1.24 -5.25 1.06
CA ILE A 224 1.51 -4.05 1.86
C ILE A 224 0.46 -3.98 2.97
N ILE A 225 0.89 -4.24 4.21
CA ILE A 225 0.14 -3.87 5.41
C ILE A 225 0.12 -2.34 5.41
N ALA A 226 -1.07 -1.72 5.53
CA ALA A 226 -1.27 -0.27 5.47
C ALA A 226 -0.13 0.50 6.17
N PRO A 227 0.36 1.62 5.59
CA PRO A 227 1.52 2.32 6.12
C PRO A 227 1.24 2.69 7.57
N LEU A 228 2.10 2.27 8.49
CA LEU A 228 1.89 2.47 9.93
C LEU A 228 1.68 3.94 10.29
N SER A 229 2.21 4.87 9.49
CA SER A 229 1.97 6.32 9.61
C SER A 229 0.50 6.75 9.44
N SER A 230 -0.34 5.89 8.84
CA SER A 230 -1.80 6.09 8.78
C SER A 230 -2.53 5.66 10.07
N VAL A 231 -1.85 4.93 10.96
CA VAL A 231 -2.39 4.38 12.21
C VAL A 231 -1.73 4.98 13.45
N TYR A 232 -0.44 5.33 13.34
CA TYR A 232 0.42 5.80 14.42
C TYR A 232 1.05 7.14 14.04
N SER A 233 1.06 8.09 14.97
CA SER A 233 1.69 9.40 14.85
C SER A 233 3.22 9.36 15.02
N LYS A 234 3.76 8.32 15.67
CA LYS A 234 5.21 8.05 15.73
C LYS A 234 5.52 6.56 15.62
N TYR A 235 6.67 6.25 15.03
CA TYR A 235 7.17 4.88 14.91
C TYR A 235 8.70 4.80 14.84
N VAL A 236 9.29 3.82 15.51
CA VAL A 236 10.69 3.41 15.31
C VAL A 236 10.86 1.90 15.47
N ARG A 237 11.69 1.31 14.60
CA ARG A 237 12.20 -0.05 14.72
C ARG A 237 13.66 -0.03 15.14
N VAL A 238 14.01 -0.83 16.14
CA VAL A 238 15.39 -1.08 16.54
C VAL A 238 15.65 -2.57 16.44
N VAL A 239 16.72 -2.94 15.74
CA VAL A 239 17.24 -4.31 15.74
C VAL A 239 18.54 -4.29 16.50
N ALA A 240 18.60 -5.05 17.57
CA ALA A 240 19.82 -5.30 18.33
C ALA A 240 20.24 -6.75 18.08
N THR A 241 21.55 -7.01 18.01
CA THR A 241 22.11 -8.35 17.90
C THR A 241 23.28 -8.47 18.88
N SER A 242 23.22 -9.48 19.74
CA SER A 242 24.28 -9.76 20.71
C SER A 242 25.62 -10.03 20.01
N PRO A 243 26.76 -9.51 20.50
CA PRO A 243 26.92 -8.77 21.76
C PRO A 243 26.87 -7.25 21.62
N SER A 244 26.91 -6.69 20.41
CA SER A 244 27.20 -5.25 20.23
C SER A 244 26.60 -4.59 18.99
N THR A 245 25.89 -5.32 18.14
CA THR A 245 25.37 -4.74 16.90
C THR A 245 24.01 -4.14 17.17
N THR A 246 23.80 -2.91 16.71
CA THR A 246 22.49 -2.25 16.73
C THR A 246 22.27 -1.56 15.40
N SER A 247 21.06 -1.68 14.87
CA SER A 247 20.59 -0.87 13.75
C SER A 247 19.25 -0.24 14.13
N VAL A 248 19.04 0.96 13.61
CA VAL A 248 17.80 1.71 13.77
C VAL A 248 17.19 1.80 12.38
N GLY A 249 16.00 1.22 12.22
CA GLY A 249 15.19 1.43 11.03
C GLY A 249 14.75 2.89 10.96
N ILE A 250 14.37 3.37 9.77
CA ILE A 250 14.02 4.79 9.57
C ILE A 250 12.89 5.18 10.52
N PRO A 251 13.14 6.06 11.50
CA PRO A 251 12.09 6.52 12.40
C PRO A 251 11.20 7.55 11.69
N TYR A 252 9.92 7.56 12.05
CA TYR A 252 8.98 8.61 11.67
C TYR A 252 8.34 9.20 12.94
N GLY A 253 8.17 10.53 12.97
CA GLY A 253 7.58 11.24 14.11
C GLY A 253 8.46 11.33 15.36
N PHE A 254 9.48 10.47 15.48
CA PHE A 254 10.59 10.65 16.42
C PHE A 254 11.68 11.54 15.84
N GLY A 255 12.40 12.25 16.72
CA GLY A 255 13.67 12.88 16.35
C GLY A 255 14.78 11.86 16.14
N THR A 256 16.04 12.29 16.23
CA THR A 256 17.20 11.38 16.23
C THR A 256 17.02 10.29 17.30
N ILE A 257 17.11 9.04 16.86
CA ILE A 257 17.13 7.85 17.72
C ILE A 257 18.58 7.35 17.81
N SER A 258 18.99 6.95 19.00
CA SER A 258 20.30 6.33 19.24
C SER A 258 20.15 5.09 20.10
N THR A 259 20.94 4.07 19.79
CA THR A 259 20.85 2.75 20.42
C THR A 259 22.21 2.26 20.86
N SER A 260 22.26 1.49 21.94
CA SER A 260 23.50 0.89 22.44
C SER A 260 23.24 -0.37 23.25
N ILE A 261 24.26 -1.23 23.37
CA ILE A 261 24.23 -2.42 24.23
C ILE A 261 25.31 -2.24 25.29
N VAL A 262 24.92 -2.20 26.57
CA VAL A 262 25.85 -2.07 27.70
C VAL A 262 25.54 -3.18 28.70
N ALA A 263 26.55 -4.02 28.99
CA ALA A 263 26.42 -5.14 29.94
C ALA A 263 25.21 -6.06 29.69
N GLY A 264 24.85 -6.26 28.42
CA GLY A 264 23.70 -7.11 28.02
C GLY A 264 22.34 -6.42 28.09
N VAL A 265 22.27 -5.13 28.44
CA VAL A 265 21.06 -4.30 28.40
C VAL A 265 21.06 -3.49 27.11
N VAL A 266 19.92 -3.44 26.42
CA VAL A 266 19.75 -2.62 25.21
C VAL A 266 19.12 -1.29 25.59
N TYR A 267 19.75 -0.18 25.22
CA TYR A 267 19.25 1.17 25.44
C TYR A 267 18.73 1.75 24.13
N VAL A 268 17.53 2.33 24.18
CA VAL A 268 16.95 3.13 23.10
C VAL A 268 16.75 4.54 23.63
N THR A 269 17.34 5.52 22.95
CA THR A 269 17.28 6.94 23.31
C THR A 269 16.72 7.74 22.15
N SER A 270 15.93 8.77 22.46
CA SER A 270 15.35 9.67 21.46
C SER A 270 15.57 11.12 21.86
N SER A 271 15.75 11.99 20.86
CA SER A 271 15.69 13.45 21.06
C SER A 271 14.26 13.98 21.25
N ALA A 272 13.24 13.16 20.96
CA ALA A 272 11.84 13.43 21.29
C ALA A 272 11.40 12.60 22.50
N GLU A 273 10.42 13.07 23.28
CA GLU A 273 9.95 12.32 24.44
C GLU A 273 9.15 11.06 24.05
N PHE A 274 9.45 9.96 24.72
CA PHE A 274 8.59 8.81 24.88
C PHE A 274 7.46 9.12 25.86
N THR A 275 6.22 9.01 25.39
CA THR A 275 5.03 9.38 26.15
C THR A 275 4.38 8.14 26.78
N PRO A 276 3.55 8.31 27.84
CA PRO A 276 2.81 7.19 28.43
C PRO A 276 1.79 6.53 27.50
N THR A 277 1.46 7.16 26.36
CA THR A 277 0.55 6.63 25.34
C THR A 277 1.24 5.77 24.28
N MET A 278 2.56 5.55 24.43
CA MET A 278 3.32 4.71 23.51
C MET A 278 3.12 3.23 23.78
N PHE A 279 3.15 2.46 22.69
CA PHE A 279 3.12 1.01 22.70
C PHE A 279 4.49 0.48 22.31
N ILE A 280 4.95 -0.55 23.01
CA ILE A 280 6.25 -1.18 22.76
C ILE A 280 6.00 -2.65 22.50
N ASN A 281 6.40 -3.10 21.31
CA ASN A 281 6.38 -4.49 20.91
C ASN A 281 7.82 -5.01 20.80
N THR A 282 8.02 -6.27 21.20
CA THR A 282 9.30 -6.94 21.01
C THR A 282 9.05 -8.36 20.51
N ASN A 283 9.91 -8.85 19.61
CA ASN A 283 9.77 -10.21 19.06
C ASN A 283 9.95 -11.33 20.11
N GLN A 284 10.51 -11.00 21.27
CA GLN A 284 10.80 -11.96 22.35
C GLN A 284 10.03 -11.69 23.66
N GLY A 285 9.12 -10.69 23.69
CA GLY A 285 8.34 -10.36 24.89
C GLY A 285 9.19 -9.92 26.07
N ILE A 286 10.19 -9.06 25.83
CA ILE A 286 11.20 -8.68 26.80
C ILE A 286 10.70 -7.57 27.72
N ASN A 287 11.09 -7.64 29.00
CA ASN A 287 10.83 -6.58 29.96
C ASN A 287 11.61 -5.30 29.61
N TYR A 288 10.97 -4.15 29.78
CA TYR A 288 11.58 -2.85 29.58
C TYR A 288 11.25 -1.91 30.74
N SER A 289 12.05 -0.85 30.87
CA SER A 289 11.85 0.21 31.86
C SER A 289 12.14 1.57 31.24
N TYR A 290 11.35 2.58 31.62
CA TYR A 290 11.63 3.97 31.28
C TYR A 290 12.66 4.52 32.27
N ILE A 291 13.84 4.88 31.76
CA ILE A 291 14.89 5.53 32.56
C ILE A 291 14.60 7.03 32.68
N SER A 292 14.06 7.61 31.60
CA SER A 292 13.62 9.00 31.52
C SER A 292 12.54 9.13 30.45
N THR A 293 12.02 10.35 30.25
CA THR A 293 11.11 10.62 29.13
C THR A 293 11.78 10.46 27.77
N SER A 294 13.10 10.32 27.68
CA SER A 294 13.83 10.20 26.40
C SER A 294 14.70 8.93 26.32
N SER A 295 14.55 8.00 27.25
CA SER A 295 15.34 6.76 27.28
C SER A 295 14.60 5.57 27.87
N ILE A 296 14.70 4.44 27.18
CA ILE A 296 14.13 3.14 27.55
C ILE A 296 15.24 2.10 27.55
N GLU A 297 15.27 1.25 28.56
CA GLU A 297 16.13 0.07 28.62
C GLU A 297 15.32 -1.22 28.46
N PHE A 298 15.92 -2.20 27.79
CA PHE A 298 15.38 -3.53 27.55
C PHE A 298 16.32 -4.57 28.15
N TYR A 299 15.74 -5.59 28.81
CA TYR A 299 16.46 -6.59 29.60
C TYR A 299 16.42 -7.98 28.95
N PRO A 300 17.16 -8.22 27.85
CA PRO A 300 17.17 -9.52 27.21
C PRO A 300 17.90 -10.59 28.04
N PRO A 301 17.55 -11.88 27.87
CA PRO A 301 18.24 -12.99 28.54
C PRO A 301 19.69 -13.09 28.06
N ALA A 302 20.60 -13.72 28.81
CA ALA A 302 22.05 -13.71 28.54
C ALA A 302 22.47 -14.15 27.11
N SER A 303 21.66 -14.98 26.42
CA SER A 303 21.90 -15.44 25.04
C SER A 303 20.65 -15.22 24.19
N TRP A 304 20.52 -14.02 23.61
CA TRP A 304 19.28 -13.56 22.99
C TRP A 304 19.31 -13.40 21.47
N GLY A 305 20.46 -13.63 20.83
CA GLY A 305 20.60 -13.55 19.38
C GLY A 305 20.20 -12.17 18.86
N THR A 306 19.07 -12.10 18.15
CA THR A 306 18.50 -10.88 17.55
C THR A 306 17.21 -10.46 18.27
N LEU A 307 17.22 -9.26 18.83
CA LEU A 307 16.07 -8.59 19.44
C LEU A 307 15.56 -7.53 18.48
N VAL A 308 14.27 -7.60 18.16
CA VAL A 308 13.55 -6.56 17.43
C VAL A 308 12.66 -5.83 18.42
N ILE A 309 12.84 -4.52 18.52
CA ILE A 309 12.05 -3.60 19.33
C ILE A 309 11.31 -2.68 18.37
N GLU A 310 10.00 -2.55 18.56
CA GLU A 310 9.17 -1.62 17.82
C GLU A 310 8.45 -0.72 18.82
N ILE A 311 8.54 0.60 18.62
CA ILE A 311 7.91 1.61 19.48
C ILE A 311 6.95 2.42 18.63
N TYR A 312 5.70 2.52 19.09
CA TYR A 312 4.59 3.18 18.39
C TYR A 312 3.98 4.26 19.29
N GLU A 313 3.44 5.32 18.70
CA GLU A 313 2.52 6.25 19.36
C GLU A 313 1.27 6.42 18.49
N SER A 314 0.08 6.22 19.06
CA SER A 314 -1.20 6.47 18.38
C SER A 314 -1.46 7.96 18.23
#